data_AF-X1LPH6-F1
#
_entry.id   AF-X1LPH6-F1
#
_cell.length_a   1.000
_cell.length_b   1.000
_cell.length_c   1.000
_cell.angle_alpha   90.00
_cell.angle_beta   90.00
_cell.angle_gamma   90.00
#
_symmetry.space_group_name_H-M   'P 1'
#
loop_
_entity.id
_entity.type
_entity.pdbx_description
1 polymer ?
#
loop_
_entity_poly.entity_id
_entity_poly.type
_entity_poly.pdbx_seq_one_letter_code
_entity_poly.pdbx_strand_id
1 'polypeptide(L)'
;MPSSVLIYTVIGAALIFDYINGFHDTANAIATSVLTRALSIPMAILMASSLNFLGAILSTAVAHTIGKGIVAPETVTETVILAAIVGAIAW
;
A
#
# COMPACT_ATOMS: atom_id res chain seq x y z
N MET A 1 15.35 14.60 -17.74
CA MET A 1 15.12 15.19 -16.40
C MET A 1 13.69 14.86 -16.03
N PRO A 2 13.43 14.11 -14.95
CA PRO A 2 12.07 13.95 -14.44
C PRO A 2 11.46 15.33 -14.26
N SER A 3 10.26 15.55 -14.79
CA SER A 3 9.51 16.76 -14.46
C SER A 3 9.09 16.63 -13.00
N SER A 4 9.44 17.60 -12.15
CA SER A 4 9.09 17.58 -10.73
C SER A 4 7.59 17.36 -10.52
N VAL A 5 6.77 17.88 -11.45
CA VAL A 5 5.32 17.67 -11.54
C VAL A 5 4.94 16.18 -11.62
N LEU A 6 5.64 15.38 -12.43
CA LEU A 6 5.35 13.96 -12.60
C LEU A 6 5.66 13.17 -11.32
N ILE A 7 6.76 13.48 -10.65
CA ILE A 7 7.11 12.86 -9.37
C ILE A 7 6.02 13.13 -8.31
N TYR A 8 5.58 14.38 -8.16
CA TYR A 8 4.51 14.70 -7.21
C TYR A 8 3.19 14.01 -7.57
N THR A 9 2.92 13.82 -8.87
CA THR A 9 1.73 13.09 -9.33
C THR A 9 1.81 11.61 -8.95
N VAL A 10 2.97 10.97 -9.16
CA VAL A 10 3.20 9.57 -8.76
C VAL A 10 3.06 9.40 -7.24
N ILE A 11 3.63 10.30 -6.45
CA ILE A 11 3.50 10.27 -4.98
C ILE A 11 2.02 10.40 -4.58
N GLY A 12 1.29 11.34 -5.18
CA GLY A 12 -0.14 11.51 -4.93
C GLY A 12 -0.94 10.25 -5.27
N ALA A 13 -0.69 9.65 -6.43
CA ALA A 13 -1.33 8.41 -6.85
C ALA A 13 -1.00 7.24 -5.92
N ALA A 14 0.26 7.11 -5.49
CA ALA A 14 0.69 6.08 -4.54
C ALA A 14 -0.04 6.20 -3.19
N LEU A 15 -0.19 7.42 -2.66
CA LEU A 15 -0.94 7.64 -1.41
C LEU A 15 -2.43 7.28 -1.56
N ILE A 16 -3.04 7.57 -2.71
CA ILE A 16 -4.43 7.19 -3.00
C ILE A 16 -4.54 5.67 -3.07
N PHE A 17 -3.63 5.00 -3.76
CA PHE A 17 -3.58 3.54 -3.85
C PHE A 17 -3.44 2.91 -2.47
N ASP A 18 -2.48 3.37 -1.64
CA ASP A 18 -2.27 2.85 -0.29
C ASP A 18 -3.52 2.97 0.59
N TYR A 19 -4.25 4.08 0.48
CA TYR A 19 -5.53 4.25 1.18
C TYR A 19 -6.58 3.23 0.72
N ILE A 20 -6.74 3.07 -0.60
CA ILE A 20 -7.71 2.14 -1.17
C ILE A 20 -7.37 0.69 -0.79
N ASN A 21 -6.11 0.27 -0.90
CA ASN A 21 -5.70 -1.07 -0.47
C ASN A 21 -5.93 -1.28 1.02
N GLY A 22 -5.53 -0.31 1.86
CA GLY A 22 -5.74 -0.38 3.30
C GLY A 22 -7.22 -0.53 3.67
N PHE A 23 -8.13 0.13 2.94
CA PHE A 23 -9.57 -0.02 3.14
C PHE A 23 -10.06 -1.43 2.85
N HIS A 24 -9.65 -2.01 1.71
CA HIS A 24 -10.01 -3.39 1.35
C HIS A 24 -9.44 -4.42 2.33
N ASP A 25 -8.19 -4.23 2.76
CA ASP A 25 -7.50 -5.17 3.65
C ASP A 25 -7.91 -5.04 5.11
N THR A 26 -8.49 -3.91 5.52
CA THR A 26 -8.97 -3.71 6.91
C THR A 26 -9.94 -4.81 7.31
N ALA A 27 -10.84 -5.21 6.42
CA ALA A 27 -11.79 -6.29 6.68
C ALA A 27 -11.08 -7.60 7.03
N ASN A 28 -10.04 -7.97 6.27
CA ASN A 28 -9.27 -9.18 6.50
C ASN A 28 -8.46 -9.11 7.81
N ALA A 29 -7.89 -7.94 8.12
CA ALA A 29 -7.07 -7.74 9.31
C ALA A 29 -7.86 -7.84 10.63
N ILE A 30 -9.14 -7.43 10.64
CA ILE A 30 -9.95 -7.39 11.87
C ILE A 30 -11.05 -8.47 11.93
N ALA A 31 -11.33 -9.18 10.83
CA ALA A 31 -12.43 -10.14 10.77
C ALA A 31 -12.41 -11.13 11.94
N THR A 32 -11.28 -11.79 12.18
CA THR A 32 -11.18 -12.82 13.22
C THR A 32 -11.40 -12.24 14.62
N SER A 33 -10.78 -11.11 14.95
CA SER A 33 -10.84 -10.53 16.30
C SER A 33 -12.21 -9.89 16.60
N VAL A 34 -12.89 -9.37 15.59
CA VAL A 34 -14.24 -8.79 15.73
C VAL A 34 -15.31 -9.90 15.72
N LEU A 35 -15.24 -10.87 14.81
CA LEU A 35 -16.25 -11.94 14.70
C LEU A 35 -16.23 -12.88 15.92
N THR A 36 -15.05 -13.13 16.50
CA THR A 36 -14.92 -13.88 17.76
C THR A 36 -15.27 -13.04 19.00
N ARG A 37 -15.56 -11.75 18.82
CA ARG A 37 -15.85 -10.79 19.91
C ARG A 37 -14.69 -10.60 20.90
N ALA A 38 -13.46 -10.87 20.46
CA ALA A 38 -12.26 -10.63 21.27
C ALA A 38 -11.97 -9.13 21.41
N LEU A 39 -12.26 -8.33 20.37
CA LEU A 39 -12.06 -6.89 20.36
C LEU A 39 -13.31 -6.16 19.87
N SER A 40 -13.54 -4.94 20.40
CA SER A 40 -14.52 -4.02 19.83
C SER A 40 -14.00 -3.46 18.49
N ILE A 41 -14.91 -3.09 17.58
CA ILE A 41 -14.56 -2.60 16.23
C ILE A 41 -13.57 -1.42 16.29
N PRO A 42 -13.74 -0.38 17.13
CA PRO A 42 -12.78 0.72 17.18
C PRO A 42 -11.38 0.29 17.66
N MET A 43 -11.32 -0.63 18.63
CA MET A 43 -10.05 -1.15 19.15
C MET A 43 -9.33 -2.01 18.11
N ALA A 44 -10.08 -2.83 17.36
CA ALA A 44 -9.52 -3.65 16.30
C ALA A 44 -8.96 -2.79 15.15
N ILE A 45 -9.66 -1.73 14.75
CA ILE A 45 -9.19 -0.77 13.74
C ILE A 45 -7.95 -0.03 14.23
N LEU A 46 -7.95 0.47 15.47
CA LEU A 46 -6.82 1.18 16.04
C LEU A 46 -5.58 0.28 16.11
N MET A 47 -5.75 -0.96 16.55
CA MET A 47 -4.68 -1.96 16.58
C MET A 47 -4.17 -2.26 15.17
N ALA A 48 -5.06 -2.57 14.22
CA ALA A 48 -4.69 -2.93 12.86
C ALA A 48 -3.95 -1.79 12.14
N SER A 49 -4.47 -0.56 12.21
CA SER A 49 -3.84 0.62 11.59
C SER A 49 -2.48 0.94 12.23
N SER A 50 -2.38 0.89 13.56
CA SER A 50 -1.12 1.17 14.26
C SER A 50 -0.04 0.13 13.93
N LEU A 51 -0.39 -1.16 13.94
CA LEU A 51 0.56 -2.24 13.64
C LEU A 51 0.95 -2.25 12.15
N ASN A 52 0.03 -1.96 11.23
CA ASN A 52 0.36 -1.84 9.81
C ASN A 52 1.34 -0.67 9.56
N PHE A 53 1.07 0.49 10.16
CA PHE A 53 1.94 1.65 10.03
C PHE A 53 3.33 1.41 10.61
N LEU A 54 3.40 0.80 11.80
CA LEU A 54 4.68 0.39 12.40
C LEU A 54 5.43 -0.61 11.52
N GLY A 55 4.73 -1.61 10.97
CA GLY A 55 5.32 -2.58 10.05
C GLY A 55 5.95 -1.91 8.82
N ALA A 56 5.25 -0.95 8.22
CA ALA A 56 5.71 -0.20 7.06
C ALA A 56 6.97 0.64 7.34
N ILE A 57 7.09 1.23 8.54
CA ILE A 57 8.29 2.00 8.93
C ILE A 57 9.46 1.08 9.27
N LEU A 58 9.20 -0.05 9.92
CA LEU A 58 10.24 -0.95 10.42
C LEU A 58 10.89 -1.81 9.34
N SER A 59 10.19 -2.09 8.22
CA SER A 59 10.72 -2.99 7.20
C SER A 59 10.25 -2.66 5.78
N THR A 60 11.21 -2.60 4.87
CA THR A 60 11.00 -2.55 3.41
C THR A 60 11.41 -3.85 2.72
N ALA A 61 11.74 -4.90 3.48
CA ALA A 61 12.29 -6.14 2.96
C ALA A 61 11.33 -6.87 2.01
N VAL A 62 10.03 -6.87 2.32
CA VAL A 62 8.99 -7.47 1.47
C VAL A 62 8.91 -6.74 0.13
N ALA A 63 8.84 -5.41 0.14
CA ALA A 63 8.83 -4.60 -1.07
C ALA A 63 10.07 -4.88 -1.95
N HIS A 64 11.25 -5.00 -1.33
CA HIS A 64 12.48 -5.31 -2.05
C HIS A 64 12.55 -6.75 -2.58
N THR A 65 11.89 -7.70 -1.91
CA THR A 65 11.87 -9.11 -2.32
C THR A 65 10.89 -9.32 -3.46
N ILE A 66 9.68 -8.76 -3.35
CA ILE A 66 8.64 -8.86 -4.36
C ILE A 66 8.99 -8.02 -5.59
N GLY A 67 9.61 -6.84 -5.43
CA GLY A 67 9.98 -6.00 -6.57
C GLY A 67 11.11 -6.56 -7.43
N LYS A 68 11.89 -7.54 -6.94
CA LYS A 68 13.00 -8.14 -7.69
C LYS A 68 12.50 -9.11 -8.74
N GLY A 69 13.04 -8.98 -9.96
CA GLY A 69 12.82 -9.95 -11.03
C GLY A 69 11.44 -9.90 -11.67
N ILE A 70 10.57 -8.95 -11.30
CA ILE A 70 9.27 -8.76 -11.97
C ILE A 70 9.42 -7.90 -13.23
N VAL A 71 10.18 -6.82 -13.16
CA VAL A 71 10.38 -5.88 -14.28
C VAL A 71 11.87 -5.57 -14.42
N ALA A 72 12.35 -5.44 -15.65
CA ALA A 72 13.73 -5.05 -15.94
C ALA A 72 14.00 -3.62 -15.39
N PRO A 73 15.00 -3.42 -14.51
CA PRO A 73 15.22 -2.14 -13.83
C PRO A 73 15.32 -0.92 -14.75
N GLU A 74 15.89 -1.11 -15.95
CA GLU A 74 16.05 -0.09 -16.98
C GLU A 74 14.72 0.44 -17.55
N THR A 75 13.62 -0.29 -17.36
CA THR A 75 12.28 0.09 -17.82
C THR A 75 11.43 0.77 -16.75
N VAL A 76 11.91 0.83 -15.50
CA VAL A 76 11.20 1.43 -14.37
C VAL A 76 11.33 2.95 -14.43
N THR A 77 10.42 3.58 -15.17
CA THR A 77 10.29 5.04 -15.28
C THR A 77 9.10 5.56 -14.49
N GLU A 78 9.02 6.86 -14.19
CA GLU A 78 7.89 7.42 -13.43
C GLU A 78 6.54 7.17 -14.14
N THR A 79 6.53 7.22 -15.47
CA THR A 79 5.34 6.94 -16.30
C THR A 79 4.88 5.49 -16.16
N VAL A 80 5.80 4.54 -16.11
CA VAL A 80 5.48 3.11 -15.93
C VAL A 80 4.92 2.86 -14.53
N ILE A 81 5.53 3.46 -13.50
CA ILE A 81 5.03 3.38 -12.13
C ILE A 81 3.61 3.98 -12.05
N LEU A 82 3.39 5.14 -12.66
CA LEU A 82 2.08 5.79 -12.67
C LEU A 82 1.02 4.90 -13.35
N ALA A 83 1.34 4.33 -14.52
CA ALA A 83 0.43 3.44 -15.24
C ALA A 83 0.08 2.19 -14.42
N ALA A 84 1.07 1.60 -13.73
CA ALA A 84 0.87 0.46 -12.85
C ALA A 84 -0.05 0.81 -11.67
N ILE A 85 0.19 1.94 -11.00
CA ILE A 85 -0.64 2.41 -9.87
C ILE A 85 -2.07 2.71 -10.34
N VAL A 86 -2.24 3.40 -11.47
CA VAL A 86 -3.58 3.70 -12.01
C VAL A 86 -4.33 2.41 -12.36
N GLY A 87 -3.66 1.44 -12.98
CA GLY A 87 -4.24 0.12 -13.25
C GLY A 87 -4.64 -0.61 -11.97
N ALA A 88 -3.82 -0.52 -10.92
CA ALA A 88 -4.09 -1.15 -9.64
C ALA A 88 -5.22 -0.46 -8.84
N ILE A 89 -5.37 0.87 -8.95
CA ILE A 89 -6.50 1.62 -8.38
C ILE A 89 -7.81 1.29 -9.10
N ALA A 90 -7.76 1.07 -10.41
CA ALA A 90 -8.95 0.81 -11.24
C ALA A 90 -9.52 -0.61 -11.08
N TRP A 91 -8.76 -1.53 -10.50
CA TRP A 91 -9.16 -2.91 -10.20
C TRP A 91 -10.02 -2.97 -8.94
#